data_AF-A0A1H3EBV5-F1
#
_entry.id   AF-A0A1H3EBV5-F1
#
_cell.length_a   1.000
_cell.length_b   1.000
_cell.length_c   1.000
_cell.angle_alpha   90.00
_cell.angle_beta   90.00
_cell.angle_gamma   90.00
#
_symmetry.space_group_name_H-M   'P 1'
#
loop_
_entity.id
_entity.type
_entity.pdbx_description
1 polymer ?
#
loop_
_entity_poly.entity_id
_entity_poly.type
_entity_poly.pdbx_seq_one_letter_code
_entity_poly.pdbx_strand_id
1 'polypeptide(L)'
;MKKVLWIIGGLVCLVLLVYALPSTNAVREGFFLTPSPTQTMNSLPRAVEAIDFSFSESEKPDPNKPKEVEAKRLFSLYQKKYIGSGVEGRALLETIDALGLPRTIENFRRVQELLKSKTTNEERITLTEMLSRFHSRDDALGLNSEVLTELKDLMNSGNKGIGRAAALAYSNFGYLPDSLRVLSDVKDAGYLGDEEYYGQLAFLASQAPKDAQSDILNKIKLGGNQYSVDVLTYSIQKPDDLKQFSPETYGTVQAILAEHQPQFSENQNQFGLTDAVAYAAWLQATALLASSGNTANYDKYLLNELNTATTDPRKIISFLISSGDGERWAERVDQFGALRVAQNNIGLYAAQNPANKNIQETVAEAETKFKRNLH
;
A
#
# COMPACT_ATOMS: atom_id res chain seq x y z
N MET A 1 59.30 -1.12 -5.89
CA MET A 1 59.80 0.21 -6.32
C MET A 1 58.65 0.98 -6.94
N LYS A 2 58.36 2.19 -6.40
CA LYS A 2 57.81 3.43 -7.02
C LYS A 2 56.66 3.29 -8.04
N LYS A 3 55.56 4.07 -8.09
CA LYS A 3 54.94 5.24 -7.42
C LYS A 3 53.55 5.33 -8.13
N VAL A 4 52.39 5.42 -7.46
CA VAL A 4 51.69 6.61 -6.93
C VAL A 4 51.28 7.67 -7.98
N LEU A 5 49.96 7.97 -8.06
CA LEU A 5 49.23 9.28 -8.01
C LEU A 5 48.04 9.38 -9.03
N TRP A 6 46.76 9.22 -8.64
CA TRP A 6 45.67 10.22 -8.33
C TRP A 6 44.55 10.28 -9.40
N ILE A 7 43.28 9.94 -9.09
CA ILE A 7 42.14 10.74 -8.55
C ILE A 7 41.60 11.81 -9.52
N ILE A 8 40.35 11.66 -10.00
CA ILE A 8 39.21 12.61 -9.95
C ILE A 8 37.97 12.00 -10.65
N GLY A 9 36.80 12.10 -9.98
CA GLY A 9 35.43 12.02 -10.55
C GLY A 9 34.74 10.66 -10.38
N GLY A 10 33.78 10.43 -9.47
CA GLY A 10 32.87 11.33 -8.77
C GLY A 10 31.42 10.99 -9.16
N LEU A 11 30.69 10.35 -8.23
CA LEU A 11 29.23 10.33 -8.08
C LEU A 11 28.34 10.17 -9.35
N VAL A 12 27.93 8.94 -9.69
CA VAL A 12 26.57 8.63 -10.25
C VAL A 12 26.10 7.18 -9.94
N CYS A 13 26.95 6.24 -9.54
CA CYS A 13 26.56 4.81 -9.42
C CYS A 13 25.87 4.38 -8.10
N LEU A 14 24.95 5.16 -7.52
CA LEU A 14 24.25 4.72 -6.30
C LEU A 14 22.73 5.00 -6.31
N VAL A 15 22.03 4.57 -7.37
CA VAL A 15 20.55 4.48 -7.38
C VAL A 15 20.03 3.16 -8.03
N LEU A 16 20.89 2.31 -8.60
CA LEU A 16 20.45 1.10 -9.32
C LEU A 16 20.84 -0.22 -8.61
N LEU A 17 20.43 -0.39 -7.36
CA LEU A 17 20.60 -1.67 -6.66
C LEU A 17 19.44 -2.00 -5.70
N VAL A 18 18.21 -1.99 -6.22
CA VAL A 18 17.01 -2.55 -5.55
C VAL A 18 16.25 -3.57 -6.42
N TYR A 19 16.75 -3.95 -7.61
CA TYR A 19 16.10 -4.98 -8.42
C TYR A 19 17.07 -6.07 -8.89
N ALA A 20 17.26 -7.07 -8.04
CA ALA A 20 17.55 -8.45 -8.43
C ALA A 20 17.41 -9.37 -7.21
N LEU A 21 16.27 -10.06 -7.07
CA LEU A 21 16.23 -11.33 -6.34
C LEU A 21 15.93 -12.46 -7.33
N PRO A 22 16.64 -13.59 -7.24
CA PRO A 22 16.45 -14.73 -8.12
C PRO A 22 15.16 -15.47 -7.75
N SER A 23 14.50 -15.99 -8.77
CA SER A 23 13.42 -16.97 -8.67
C SER A 23 13.90 -18.24 -7.99
N THR A 24 13.33 -18.59 -6.82
CA THR A 24 12.94 -19.97 -6.45
C THR A 24 12.12 -19.98 -5.14
N ASN A 25 10.87 -20.46 -5.25
CA ASN A 25 10.05 -21.15 -4.25
C ASN A 25 9.99 -20.61 -2.80
N ALA A 26 9.11 -19.63 -2.57
CA ALA A 26 8.37 -19.47 -1.32
C ALA A 26 6.97 -18.93 -1.64
N VAL A 27 6.02 -19.84 -1.84
CA VAL A 27 4.61 -19.57 -2.08
C VAL A 27 3.86 -19.74 -0.75
N ARG A 28 2.92 -18.82 -0.49
CA ARG A 28 1.92 -18.75 0.61
C ARG A 28 2.39 -18.18 1.96
N GLU A 29 2.52 -16.86 2.05
CA GLU A 29 1.94 -16.08 3.15
C GLU A 29 1.45 -14.73 2.58
N GLY A 30 0.14 -14.50 2.63
CA GLY A 30 -0.48 -13.28 2.13
C GLY A 30 -0.39 -12.17 3.17
N PHE A 31 0.71 -11.42 3.18
CA PHE A 31 0.77 -10.08 3.75
C PHE A 31 0.42 -9.09 2.64
N PHE A 32 -0.84 -8.65 2.59
CA PHE A 32 -1.19 -7.43 1.87
C PHE A 32 -0.85 -6.25 2.80
N LEU A 33 0.26 -5.59 2.54
CA LEU A 33 0.51 -4.24 3.05
C LEU A 33 -0.46 -3.31 2.32
N THR A 34 -1.60 -2.99 2.94
CA THR A 34 -2.37 -1.82 2.52
C THR A 34 -1.65 -0.57 3.02
N PRO A 35 -1.46 0.47 2.19
CA PRO A 35 -0.94 1.74 2.67
C PRO A 35 -1.99 2.39 3.59
N SER A 36 -1.66 2.49 4.88
CA SER A 36 -2.41 3.29 5.85
C SER A 36 -2.44 4.76 5.41
N PRO A 37 -3.57 5.49 5.56
CA PRO A 37 -3.73 6.88 5.07
C PRO A 37 -2.89 7.93 5.82
N THR A 38 -1.98 7.51 6.71
CA THR A 38 -0.96 8.38 7.33
C THR A 38 0.47 8.05 6.92
N GLN A 39 0.68 7.06 6.04
CA GLN A 39 2.00 6.82 5.45
C GLN A 39 2.12 7.56 4.12
N THR A 40 2.49 8.84 4.19
CA THR A 40 3.35 9.41 3.13
C THR A 40 4.46 8.40 2.85
N MET A 41 4.63 7.99 1.59
CA MET A 41 5.63 7.04 1.08
C MET A 41 7.08 7.53 1.28
N ASN A 42 7.46 7.74 2.54
CA ASN A 42 8.76 8.11 3.07
C ASN A 42 9.02 7.39 4.42
N SER A 43 8.29 6.31 4.72
CA SER A 43 8.39 5.58 6.00
C SER A 43 8.66 4.09 5.81
N LEU A 44 9.84 3.74 5.28
CA LEU A 44 10.67 2.69 5.91
C LEU A 44 11.52 3.40 7.00
N PRO A 45 11.84 2.72 8.11
CA PRO A 45 11.61 3.23 9.46
C PRO A 45 12.54 4.41 9.82
N ARG A 46 12.04 5.64 9.68
CA ARG A 46 12.56 6.76 10.49
C ARG A 46 12.32 6.58 12.00
N ALA A 47 11.49 5.61 12.40
CA ALA A 47 11.24 5.29 13.81
C ALA A 47 12.44 4.68 14.55
N VAL A 48 13.44 4.12 13.83
CA VAL A 48 14.64 3.57 14.48
C VAL A 48 15.81 4.56 14.47
N GLU A 49 15.86 5.52 13.53
CA GLU A 49 17.05 6.36 13.33
C GLU A 49 16.99 7.78 13.93
N ALA A 50 15.88 8.22 14.53
CA ALA A 50 15.84 9.57 15.13
C ALA A 50 14.88 9.72 16.31
N ILE A 51 14.80 8.71 17.16
CA ILE A 51 14.16 8.86 18.47
C ILE A 51 15.27 8.84 19.52
N ASP A 52 15.92 9.99 19.69
CA ASP A 52 16.84 10.26 20.80
C ASP A 52 16.01 10.53 22.09
N PHE A 53 15.13 9.59 22.45
CA PHE A 53 14.55 9.56 23.78
C PHE A 53 15.64 9.14 24.77
N SER A 54 15.55 9.66 25.98
CA SER A 54 16.44 9.42 27.12
C SER A 54 16.42 7.97 27.65
N PHE A 55 16.33 6.98 26.78
CA PHE A 55 16.59 5.58 27.10
C PHE A 55 18.07 5.42 27.42
N SER A 56 18.39 4.75 28.52
CA SER A 56 19.77 4.36 28.77
C SER A 56 20.24 3.38 27.70
N GLU A 57 21.55 3.30 27.44
CA GLU A 57 22.10 2.40 26.39
C GLU A 57 21.67 0.93 26.58
N SER A 58 21.47 0.48 27.82
CA SER A 58 20.95 -0.85 28.17
C SER A 58 19.46 -1.08 27.86
N GLU A 59 18.72 -0.03 27.54
CA GLU A 59 17.29 -0.05 27.22
C GLU A 59 17.03 0.00 25.72
N LYS A 60 18.06 0.33 24.91
CA LYS A 60 17.98 0.28 23.45
C LYS A 60 17.91 -1.16 22.94
N PRO A 61 17.30 -1.41 21.76
CA PRO A 61 17.31 -2.72 21.13
C PRO A 61 18.74 -3.18 20.82
N ASP A 62 19.09 -4.40 21.24
CA ASP A 62 20.37 -5.02 20.87
C ASP A 62 20.25 -5.68 19.47
N PRO A 63 20.93 -5.15 18.43
CA PRO A 63 20.80 -5.67 17.07
C PRO A 63 21.36 -7.09 16.92
N ASN A 64 22.13 -7.59 17.89
CA ASN A 64 22.72 -8.93 17.85
C ASN A 64 21.81 -10.00 18.45
N LYS A 65 20.69 -9.62 19.08
CA LYS A 65 19.74 -10.57 19.68
C LYS A 65 18.62 -10.95 18.71
N PRO A 66 18.08 -12.18 18.81
CA PRO A 66 16.86 -12.52 18.09
C PRO A 66 15.73 -11.55 18.43
N LYS A 67 15.03 -11.05 17.41
CA LYS A 67 14.01 -10.00 17.57
C LYS A 67 12.95 -10.34 18.62
N GLU A 68 12.48 -11.59 18.65
CA GLU A 68 11.47 -12.06 19.61
C GLU A 68 11.95 -12.04 21.07
N VAL A 69 13.23 -12.35 21.29
CA VAL A 69 13.86 -12.30 22.63
C VAL A 69 13.93 -10.85 23.08
N GLU A 70 14.29 -9.95 22.17
CA GLU A 70 14.37 -8.53 22.44
C GLU A 70 13.01 -7.90 22.68
N ALA A 71 11.99 -8.24 21.89
CA ALA A 71 10.60 -7.80 22.09
C ALA A 71 10.09 -8.20 23.49
N LYS A 72 10.33 -9.44 23.93
CA LYS A 72 9.97 -9.90 25.28
C LYS A 72 10.69 -9.13 26.39
N ARG A 73 11.99 -8.88 26.21
CA ARG A 73 12.80 -8.11 27.17
C ARG A 73 12.26 -6.68 27.30
N LEU A 74 12.05 -6.00 26.19
CA LEU A 74 11.54 -4.64 26.14
C LEU A 74 10.10 -4.55 26.67
N PHE A 75 9.25 -5.53 26.37
CA PHE A 75 7.90 -5.58 26.93
C PHE A 75 7.90 -5.75 28.45
N SER A 76 8.83 -6.55 28.99
CA SER A 76 9.03 -6.66 30.44
C SER A 76 9.56 -5.35 31.06
N LEU A 77 10.45 -4.64 30.35
CA LEU A 77 10.96 -3.33 30.77
C LEU A 77 9.82 -2.29 30.78
N TYR A 78 9.00 -2.26 29.73
CA TYR A 78 7.84 -1.37 29.63
C TYR A 78 6.94 -1.54 30.85
N GLN A 79 6.58 -2.79 31.18
CA GLN A 79 5.70 -3.09 32.30
C GLN A 79 6.26 -2.67 33.66
N LYS A 80 7.58 -2.63 33.81
CA LYS A 80 8.24 -2.30 35.08
C LYS A 80 8.46 -0.80 35.27
N LYS A 81 8.75 -0.08 34.18
CA LYS A 81 9.28 1.29 34.26
C LYS A 81 8.45 2.32 33.50
N TYR A 82 7.77 1.93 32.43
CA TYR A 82 7.21 2.87 31.46
C TYR A 82 5.68 2.86 31.38
N ILE A 83 4.96 2.07 32.19
CA ILE A 83 3.49 2.15 32.25
C ILE A 83 3.07 3.55 32.68
N GLY A 84 2.25 4.22 31.87
CA GLY A 84 1.72 5.55 32.19
C GLY A 84 2.73 6.68 31.94
N SER A 85 3.84 6.40 31.26
CA SER A 85 4.86 7.40 30.93
C SER A 85 4.52 8.23 29.69
N GLY A 86 3.42 7.89 29.00
CA GLY A 86 2.90 8.69 27.88
C GLY A 86 3.72 8.45 26.63
N VAL A 87 4.39 9.50 26.14
CA VAL A 87 5.14 9.46 24.87
C VAL A 87 6.28 8.45 24.91
N GLU A 88 7.03 8.36 26.02
CA GLU A 88 8.15 7.43 26.16
C GLU A 88 7.67 5.97 26.15
N GLY A 89 6.60 5.68 26.89
CA GLY A 89 5.98 4.36 26.93
C GLY A 89 5.41 3.95 25.59
N ARG A 90 4.75 4.88 24.89
CA ARG A 90 4.29 4.68 23.52
C ARG A 90 5.45 4.34 22.57
N ALA A 91 6.53 5.11 22.59
CA ALA A 91 7.69 4.87 21.70
C ALA A 91 8.33 3.49 21.95
N LEU A 92 8.41 3.07 23.23
CA LEU A 92 8.89 1.74 23.58
C LEU A 92 7.94 0.64 23.07
N LEU A 93 6.62 0.83 23.19
CA LEU A 93 5.61 -0.10 22.65
C LEU A 93 5.69 -0.21 21.12
N GLU A 94 5.86 0.90 20.41
CA GLU A 94 6.06 0.90 18.95
C GLU A 94 7.32 0.11 18.56
N THR A 95 8.39 0.23 19.34
CA THR A 95 9.62 -0.57 19.16
C THR A 95 9.38 -2.05 19.40
N ILE A 96 8.65 -2.42 20.46
CA ILE A 96 8.27 -3.80 20.76
C ILE A 96 7.42 -4.38 19.62
N ASP A 97 6.48 -3.60 19.10
CA ASP A 97 5.59 -4.00 18.02
C ASP A 97 6.35 -4.23 16.70
N ALA A 98 7.32 -3.37 16.38
CA ALA A 98 8.20 -3.52 15.23
C ALA A 98 9.12 -4.75 15.32
N LEU A 99 9.56 -5.12 16.53
CA LEU A 99 10.33 -6.33 16.77
C LEU A 99 9.48 -7.62 16.72
N GLY A 100 8.16 -7.50 16.88
CA GLY A 100 7.23 -8.62 16.85
C GLY A 100 7.14 -9.33 18.20
N LEU A 101 6.30 -8.81 19.10
CA LEU A 101 5.99 -9.49 20.35
C LEU A 101 5.44 -10.91 20.07
N PRO A 102 6.03 -11.98 20.63
CA PRO A 102 5.60 -13.33 20.33
C PRO A 102 4.13 -13.57 20.67
N ARG A 103 3.42 -14.22 19.76
CA ARG A 103 1.98 -14.49 19.89
C ARG A 103 1.75 -15.66 20.82
N THR A 104 1.64 -15.38 22.11
CA THR A 104 1.31 -16.36 23.16
C THR A 104 0.08 -15.90 23.94
N ILE A 105 -0.65 -16.84 24.55
CA ILE A 105 -1.81 -16.53 25.41
C ILE A 105 -1.38 -15.62 26.58
N GLU A 106 -0.19 -15.85 27.15
CA GLU A 106 0.37 -15.01 28.22
C GLU A 106 0.55 -13.56 27.77
N ASN A 107 1.17 -13.33 26.59
CA ASN A 107 1.37 -11.98 26.07
C ASN A 107 0.04 -11.31 25.71
N PHE A 108 -0.94 -12.06 25.18
CA PHE A 108 -2.29 -11.56 24.93
C PHE A 108 -2.96 -11.06 26.21
N ARG A 109 -3.02 -11.91 27.25
CA ARG A 109 -3.60 -11.55 28.55
C ARG A 109 -2.91 -10.32 29.12
N ARG A 110 -1.60 -10.24 28.95
CA ARG A 110 -0.83 -9.11 29.45
C ARG A 110 -1.13 -7.81 28.72
N VAL A 111 -1.34 -7.83 27.41
CA VAL A 111 -1.82 -6.66 26.65
C VAL A 111 -3.22 -6.25 27.12
N GLN A 112 -4.13 -7.19 27.34
CA GLN A 112 -5.47 -6.89 27.87
C GLN A 112 -5.42 -6.24 29.27
N GLU A 113 -4.56 -6.75 30.16
CA GLU A 113 -4.35 -6.16 31.48
C GLU A 113 -3.83 -4.72 31.38
N LEU A 114 -2.89 -4.47 30.47
CA LEU A 114 -2.31 -3.14 30.28
C LEU A 114 -3.34 -2.14 29.74
N LEU A 115 -4.21 -2.57 28.83
CA LEU A 115 -5.32 -1.76 28.29
C LEU A 115 -6.32 -1.31 29.36
N LYS A 116 -6.40 -2.05 30.48
CA LYS A 116 -7.29 -1.81 31.63
C LYS A 116 -6.57 -1.16 32.82
N SER A 117 -5.26 -0.92 32.70
CA SER A 117 -4.41 -0.38 33.77
C SER A 117 -4.25 1.15 33.68
N LYS A 118 -3.29 1.73 34.41
CA LYS A 118 -3.00 3.18 34.42
C LYS A 118 -2.24 3.66 33.17
N THR A 119 -2.51 3.07 32.01
CA THR A 119 -1.90 3.48 30.74
C THR A 119 -2.53 4.78 30.23
N THR A 120 -1.71 5.60 29.59
CA THR A 120 -2.15 6.81 28.89
C THR A 120 -2.93 6.47 27.62
N ASN A 121 -3.65 7.44 27.06
CA ASN A 121 -4.41 7.21 25.83
C ASN A 121 -3.48 6.87 24.65
N GLU A 122 -2.30 7.49 24.61
CA GLU A 122 -1.25 7.26 23.61
C GLU A 122 -0.73 5.83 23.67
N GLU A 123 -0.44 5.32 24.87
CA GLU A 123 -0.04 3.92 25.07
C GLU A 123 -1.17 2.95 24.70
N ARG A 124 -2.42 3.29 25.05
CA ARG A 124 -3.59 2.46 24.74
C ARG A 124 -3.85 2.34 23.24
N ILE A 125 -3.56 3.37 22.45
CA ILE A 125 -3.62 3.30 20.97
C ILE A 125 -2.67 2.22 20.46
N THR A 126 -1.40 2.26 20.83
CA THR A 126 -0.41 1.26 20.39
C THR A 126 -0.74 -0.13 20.93
N LEU A 127 -1.19 -0.25 22.18
CA LEU A 127 -1.63 -1.53 22.75
C LEU A 127 -2.85 -2.11 22.00
N THR A 128 -3.75 -1.26 21.49
CA THR A 128 -4.90 -1.67 20.67
C THR A 128 -4.43 -2.25 19.33
N GLU A 129 -3.43 -1.62 18.70
CA GLU A 129 -2.82 -2.13 17.48
C GLU A 129 -2.09 -3.46 17.73
N MET A 130 -1.32 -3.57 18.82
CA MET A 130 -0.65 -4.81 19.23
C MET A 130 -1.65 -5.94 19.52
N LEU A 131 -2.78 -5.63 20.16
CA LEU A 131 -3.86 -6.59 20.42
C LEU A 131 -4.35 -7.26 19.13
N SER A 132 -4.46 -6.50 18.04
CA SER A 132 -4.92 -7.02 16.75
C SER A 132 -4.03 -8.13 16.20
N ARG A 133 -2.72 -8.12 16.53
CA ARG A 133 -1.76 -9.12 16.05
C ARG A 133 -1.96 -10.50 16.65
N PHE A 134 -2.75 -10.62 17.71
CA PHE A 134 -3.09 -11.92 18.28
C PHE A 134 -4.16 -12.66 17.45
N HIS A 135 -4.84 -11.98 16.53
CA HIS A 135 -5.73 -12.60 15.55
C HIS A 135 -4.94 -13.31 14.44
N SER A 136 -5.32 -14.53 14.08
CA SER A 136 -4.82 -15.21 12.87
C SER A 136 -5.91 -15.95 12.12
N ARG A 137 -5.69 -16.13 10.83
CA ARG A 137 -6.59 -16.90 9.97
C ARG A 137 -6.83 -18.34 10.43
N ASP A 138 -5.81 -18.99 10.99
CA ASP A 138 -5.89 -20.37 11.48
C ASP A 138 -6.35 -20.48 12.94
N ASP A 139 -6.48 -19.35 13.63
CA ASP A 139 -6.80 -19.25 15.06
C ASP A 139 -5.98 -20.22 15.92
N ALA A 140 -4.66 -20.33 15.66
CA ALA A 140 -3.79 -21.29 16.33
C ALA A 140 -3.82 -21.22 17.87
N LEU A 141 -4.20 -20.07 18.43
CA LEU A 141 -4.30 -19.83 19.87
C LEU A 141 -5.74 -19.87 20.41
N GLY A 142 -6.76 -19.96 19.55
CA GLY A 142 -8.17 -19.88 19.95
C GLY A 142 -8.58 -18.51 20.49
N LEU A 143 -7.90 -17.43 20.08
CA LEU A 143 -8.04 -16.08 20.64
C LEU A 143 -8.83 -15.13 19.73
N ASN A 144 -9.16 -15.52 18.50
CA ASN A 144 -9.79 -14.60 17.53
C ASN A 144 -11.06 -13.95 18.08
N SER A 145 -11.98 -14.72 18.68
CA SER A 145 -13.22 -14.19 19.24
C SER A 145 -12.98 -13.21 20.39
N GLU A 146 -11.98 -13.47 21.24
CA GLU A 146 -11.60 -12.58 22.33
C GLU A 146 -10.98 -11.27 21.79
N VAL A 147 -10.12 -11.34 20.78
CA VAL A 147 -9.55 -10.15 20.11
C VAL A 147 -10.65 -9.30 19.51
N LEU A 148 -11.59 -9.90 18.76
CA LEU A 148 -12.71 -9.18 18.14
C LEU A 148 -13.61 -8.50 19.17
N THR A 149 -13.86 -9.17 20.30
CA THR A 149 -14.68 -8.62 21.39
C THR A 149 -13.99 -7.42 22.04
N GLU A 150 -12.72 -7.57 22.40
CA GLU A 150 -11.97 -6.49 23.06
C GLU A 150 -11.80 -5.28 22.13
N LEU A 151 -11.59 -5.47 20.81
CA LEU A 151 -11.59 -4.36 19.85
C LEU A 151 -12.94 -3.63 19.80
N LYS A 152 -14.07 -4.35 19.82
CA LYS A 152 -15.40 -3.71 19.85
C LYS A 152 -15.63 -2.93 21.14
N ASP A 153 -15.14 -3.42 22.27
CA ASP A 153 -15.20 -2.68 23.53
C ASP A 153 -14.34 -1.41 23.46
N LEU A 154 -13.15 -1.49 22.88
CA LEU A 154 -12.24 -0.34 22.69
C LEU A 154 -12.80 0.73 21.74
N MET A 155 -13.55 0.33 20.72
CA MET A 155 -14.31 1.25 19.86
C MET A 155 -15.26 2.15 20.66
N ASN A 156 -15.80 1.63 21.77
CA ASN A 156 -16.75 2.32 22.65
C ASN A 156 -16.06 3.01 23.85
N SER A 157 -14.73 3.14 23.85
CA SER A 157 -13.97 3.70 24.98
C SER A 157 -14.22 5.19 25.28
N GLY A 158 -14.94 5.90 24.40
CA GLY A 158 -15.15 7.35 24.48
C GLY A 158 -13.93 8.19 24.08
N ASN A 159 -12.77 7.57 23.84
CA ASN A 159 -11.60 8.23 23.30
C ASN A 159 -11.52 8.03 21.78
N LYS A 160 -11.49 9.14 21.02
CA LYS A 160 -11.46 9.09 19.54
C LYS A 160 -10.28 8.31 18.97
N GLY A 161 -9.09 8.49 19.53
CA GLY A 161 -7.87 7.83 19.05
C GLY A 161 -7.90 6.33 19.26
N ILE A 162 -8.31 5.88 20.45
CA ILE A 162 -8.48 4.46 20.76
C ILE A 162 -9.58 3.85 19.90
N GLY A 163 -10.72 4.53 19.77
CA GLY A 163 -11.84 4.03 18.98
C GLY A 163 -11.50 3.91 17.49
N ARG A 164 -10.79 4.90 16.93
CA ARG A 164 -10.21 4.85 15.58
C ARG A 164 -9.26 3.66 15.41
N ALA A 165 -8.29 3.51 16.30
CA ALA A 165 -7.30 2.43 16.22
C ALA A 165 -7.97 1.05 16.25
N ALA A 166 -8.96 0.86 17.13
CA ALA A 166 -9.73 -0.37 17.23
C ALA A 166 -10.54 -0.65 15.96
N ALA A 167 -11.19 0.37 15.38
CA ALA A 167 -11.96 0.25 14.14
C ALA A 167 -11.10 -0.19 12.96
N LEU A 168 -9.95 0.45 12.76
CA LEU A 168 -9.02 0.12 11.68
C LEU A 168 -8.39 -1.26 11.87
N ALA A 169 -8.04 -1.63 13.11
CA ALA A 169 -7.57 -2.97 13.43
C ALA A 169 -8.63 -4.04 13.10
N TYR A 170 -9.90 -3.76 13.43
CA TYR A 170 -11.01 -4.67 13.18
C TYR A 170 -11.28 -4.87 11.68
N SER A 171 -11.29 -3.78 10.89
CA SER A 171 -11.53 -3.87 9.44
C SER A 171 -10.41 -4.59 8.69
N ASN A 172 -9.18 -4.56 9.21
CA ASN A 172 -8.02 -5.25 8.63
C ASN A 172 -8.12 -6.78 8.70
N PHE A 173 -9.05 -7.35 9.48
CA PHE A 173 -9.30 -8.80 9.48
C PHE A 173 -10.14 -9.29 8.29
N GLY A 174 -10.60 -8.36 7.45
CA GLY A 174 -11.44 -8.62 6.29
C GLY A 174 -12.92 -8.44 6.60
N TYR A 175 -13.78 -8.96 5.72
CA TYR A 175 -15.21 -8.77 5.85
C TYR A 175 -15.81 -9.70 6.93
N LEU A 176 -16.11 -9.12 8.09
CA LEU A 176 -16.87 -9.70 9.19
C LEU A 176 -18.36 -9.28 9.11
N PRO A 177 -19.29 -10.08 9.68
CA PRO A 177 -20.74 -9.84 9.56
C PRO A 177 -21.22 -8.43 9.94
N ASP A 178 -20.53 -7.76 10.87
CA ASP A 178 -20.88 -6.42 11.31
C ASP A 178 -19.86 -5.33 10.92
N SER A 179 -18.96 -5.61 9.96
CA SER A 179 -17.93 -4.65 9.52
C SER A 179 -18.52 -3.32 9.05
N LEU A 180 -19.59 -3.37 8.25
CA LEU A 180 -20.22 -2.15 7.71
C LEU A 180 -20.87 -1.31 8.80
N ARG A 181 -21.53 -1.98 9.75
CA ARG A 181 -22.13 -1.33 10.92
C ARG A 181 -21.04 -0.69 11.78
N VAL A 182 -19.99 -1.46 12.12
CA VAL A 182 -18.85 -0.97 12.91
C VAL A 182 -18.23 0.26 12.27
N LEU A 183 -17.91 0.23 10.97
CA LEU A 183 -17.33 1.37 10.26
C LEU A 183 -18.27 2.58 10.22
N SER A 184 -19.59 2.36 10.05
CA SER A 184 -20.57 3.45 10.10
C SER A 184 -20.65 4.06 11.49
N ASP A 185 -20.78 3.25 12.54
CA ASP A 185 -20.93 3.70 13.92
C ASP A 185 -19.73 4.58 14.35
N VAL A 186 -18.51 4.18 13.99
CA VAL A 186 -17.30 4.96 14.33
C VAL A 186 -17.12 6.20 13.44
N LYS A 187 -17.61 6.18 12.19
CA LYS A 187 -17.67 7.37 11.34
C LYS A 187 -18.66 8.38 11.93
N ASP A 188 -19.85 7.94 12.31
CA ASP A 188 -20.92 8.76 12.85
C ASP A 188 -20.54 9.35 14.23
N ALA A 189 -19.76 8.60 15.02
CA ALA A 189 -19.15 9.10 16.26
C ALA A 189 -17.99 10.11 16.02
N GLY A 190 -17.58 10.33 14.76
CA GLY A 190 -16.51 11.23 14.38
C GLY A 190 -15.12 10.74 14.80
N TYR A 191 -14.91 9.41 14.81
CA TYR A 191 -13.62 8.77 15.07
C TYR A 191 -12.85 8.50 13.78
N LEU A 192 -13.54 8.31 12.65
CA LEU A 192 -12.94 8.21 11.31
C LEU A 192 -13.26 9.44 10.47
N GLY A 193 -12.25 9.92 9.75
CA GLY A 193 -12.44 10.88 8.66
C GLY A 193 -13.08 10.25 7.41
N ASP A 194 -13.42 11.07 6.42
CA ASP A 194 -14.00 10.59 5.16
C ASP A 194 -13.04 9.67 4.41
N GLU A 195 -11.77 10.08 4.26
CA GLU A 195 -10.75 9.27 3.58
C GLU A 195 -10.61 7.90 4.23
N GLU A 196 -10.47 7.86 5.56
CA GLU A 196 -10.32 6.59 6.29
C GLU A 196 -11.53 5.69 6.12
N TYR A 197 -12.74 6.25 6.28
CA TYR A 197 -13.97 5.50 6.11
C TYR A 197 -14.11 4.91 4.71
N TYR A 198 -13.99 5.74 3.66
CA TYR A 198 -14.18 5.28 2.29
C TYR A 198 -13.03 4.38 1.82
N GLY A 199 -11.80 4.61 2.30
CA GLY A 199 -10.66 3.72 2.06
C GLY A 199 -10.87 2.34 2.68
N GLN A 200 -11.39 2.26 3.90
CA GLN A 200 -11.73 0.97 4.53
C GLN A 200 -12.90 0.28 3.82
N LEU A 201 -13.90 1.03 3.35
CA LEU A 201 -14.96 0.46 2.50
C LEU A 201 -14.38 -0.14 1.21
N ALA A 202 -13.47 0.56 0.52
CA ALA A 202 -12.82 0.05 -0.68
C ALA A 202 -12.01 -1.22 -0.40
N PHE A 203 -11.27 -1.26 0.71
CA PHE A 203 -10.55 -2.46 1.14
C PHE A 203 -11.48 -3.64 1.45
N LEU A 204 -12.63 -3.38 2.07
CA LEU A 204 -13.63 -4.41 2.35
C LEU A 204 -14.38 -4.87 1.10
N ALA A 205 -14.54 -4.02 0.08
CA ALA A 205 -15.26 -4.36 -1.14
C ALA A 205 -14.70 -5.62 -1.82
N SER A 206 -13.38 -5.79 -1.83
CA SER A 206 -12.73 -6.97 -2.44
C SER A 206 -12.77 -8.23 -1.55
N GLN A 207 -13.18 -8.09 -0.28
CA GLN A 207 -13.23 -9.19 0.69
C GLN A 207 -14.67 -9.58 1.07
N ALA A 208 -15.62 -8.73 0.72
CA ALA A 208 -17.02 -8.90 1.05
C ALA A 208 -17.68 -10.00 0.20
N PRO A 209 -18.71 -10.69 0.73
CA PRO A 209 -19.56 -11.56 -0.07
C PRO A 209 -20.33 -10.74 -1.10
N LYS A 210 -20.75 -11.40 -2.19
CA LYS A 210 -21.31 -10.74 -3.39
C LYS A 210 -22.47 -9.79 -3.09
N ASP A 211 -23.34 -10.16 -2.16
CA ASP A 211 -24.49 -9.37 -1.72
C ASP A 211 -24.07 -8.05 -1.05
N ALA A 212 -23.00 -8.06 -0.28
CA ALA A 212 -22.47 -6.87 0.38
C ALA A 212 -21.61 -5.98 -0.54
N GLN A 213 -20.93 -6.54 -1.54
CA GLN A 213 -20.07 -5.77 -2.45
C GLN A 213 -20.83 -4.63 -3.13
N SER A 214 -22.06 -4.89 -3.59
CA SER A 214 -22.87 -3.87 -4.28
C SER A 214 -23.22 -2.69 -3.38
N ASP A 215 -23.58 -2.93 -2.11
CA ASP A 215 -23.87 -1.86 -1.14
C ASP A 215 -22.61 -1.03 -0.85
N ILE A 216 -21.48 -1.69 -0.63
CA ILE A 216 -20.19 -1.04 -0.38
C ILE A 216 -19.79 -0.14 -1.56
N LEU A 217 -19.85 -0.66 -2.78
CA LEU A 217 -19.48 0.09 -3.98
C LEU A 217 -20.43 1.27 -4.25
N ASN A 218 -21.72 1.12 -3.94
CA ASN A 218 -22.65 2.25 -4.02
C ASN A 218 -22.32 3.35 -3.01
N LYS A 219 -21.94 2.99 -1.77
CA LYS A 219 -21.47 3.96 -0.77
C LYS A 219 -20.21 4.68 -1.23
N ILE A 220 -19.25 3.96 -1.80
CA ILE A 220 -18.02 4.54 -2.36
C ILE A 220 -18.34 5.52 -3.49
N LYS A 221 -19.18 5.11 -4.44
CA LYS A 221 -19.60 5.95 -5.56
C LYS A 221 -20.26 7.25 -5.09
N LEU A 222 -21.18 7.16 -4.12
CA LEU A 222 -21.85 8.35 -3.56
C LEU A 222 -20.90 9.25 -2.77
N GLY A 223 -19.85 8.68 -2.16
CA GLY A 223 -18.85 9.44 -1.41
C GLY A 223 -17.89 10.24 -2.28
N GLY A 224 -17.60 9.78 -3.51
CA GLY A 224 -16.70 10.47 -4.44
C GLY A 224 -15.28 10.71 -3.88
N ASN A 225 -14.79 9.80 -3.02
CA ASN A 225 -13.53 9.98 -2.31
C ASN A 225 -12.35 9.41 -3.09
N GLN A 226 -11.37 10.24 -3.47
CA GLN A 226 -10.21 9.82 -4.26
C GLN A 226 -9.41 8.69 -3.62
N TYR A 227 -9.19 8.72 -2.30
CA TYR A 227 -8.42 7.67 -1.62
C TYR A 227 -9.08 6.29 -1.75
N SER A 228 -10.42 6.21 -1.72
CA SER A 228 -11.13 4.96 -1.98
C SER A 228 -10.98 4.45 -3.42
N VAL A 229 -10.90 5.36 -4.39
CA VAL A 229 -10.62 5.03 -5.79
C VAL A 229 -9.22 4.47 -5.94
N ASP A 230 -8.23 5.06 -5.26
CA ASP A 230 -6.85 4.57 -5.27
C ASP A 230 -6.79 3.16 -4.67
N VAL A 231 -7.45 2.93 -3.52
CA VAL A 231 -7.54 1.60 -2.91
C VAL A 231 -8.19 0.57 -3.85
N LEU A 232 -9.30 0.92 -4.50
CA LEU A 232 -9.94 0.04 -5.50
C LEU A 232 -9.01 -0.24 -6.67
N THR A 233 -8.33 0.80 -7.18
CA THR A 233 -7.37 0.69 -8.28
C THR A 233 -6.28 -0.31 -7.93
N TYR A 234 -5.60 -0.12 -6.79
CA TYR A 234 -4.53 -1.01 -6.34
C TYR A 234 -5.00 -2.41 -5.94
N SER A 235 -6.29 -2.61 -5.71
CA SER A 235 -6.86 -3.94 -5.49
C SER A 235 -7.02 -4.77 -6.77
N ILE A 236 -6.92 -4.17 -7.97
CA ILE A 236 -7.13 -4.82 -9.27
C ILE A 236 -5.89 -4.62 -10.15
N GLN A 237 -4.84 -5.41 -9.93
CA GLN A 237 -3.57 -5.27 -10.64
C GLN A 237 -3.20 -6.50 -11.48
N LYS A 238 -3.87 -7.64 -11.30
CA LYS A 238 -3.70 -8.83 -12.16
C LYS A 238 -5.03 -9.54 -12.39
N PRO A 239 -5.14 -10.40 -13.42
CA PRO A 239 -6.39 -11.10 -13.72
C PRO A 239 -6.97 -11.88 -12.53
N ASP A 240 -6.12 -12.45 -11.68
CA ASP A 240 -6.57 -13.18 -10.48
C ASP A 240 -7.22 -12.28 -9.42
N ASP A 241 -6.91 -10.98 -9.39
CA ASP A 241 -7.49 -10.06 -8.42
C ASP A 241 -8.98 -9.81 -8.71
N LEU A 242 -9.41 -9.92 -9.96
CA LEU A 242 -10.82 -9.80 -10.32
C LEU A 242 -11.70 -10.86 -9.64
N LYS A 243 -11.12 -12.00 -9.24
CA LYS A 243 -11.85 -13.06 -8.49
C LYS A 243 -12.32 -12.59 -7.12
N GLN A 244 -11.75 -11.50 -6.61
CA GLN A 244 -12.17 -10.85 -5.36
C GLN A 244 -13.50 -10.11 -5.53
N PHE A 245 -13.88 -9.77 -6.76
CA PHE A 245 -15.11 -9.06 -7.08
C PHE A 245 -16.10 -9.98 -7.78
N SER A 246 -17.39 -9.77 -7.55
CA SER A 246 -18.44 -10.44 -8.30
C SER A 246 -18.53 -9.82 -9.70
N PRO A 247 -18.69 -10.62 -10.78
CA PRO A 247 -18.78 -10.07 -12.15
C PRO A 247 -19.87 -9.02 -12.34
N GLU A 248 -20.95 -9.11 -11.56
CA GLU A 248 -22.06 -8.16 -11.55
C GLU A 248 -21.64 -6.76 -11.07
N THR A 249 -20.55 -6.66 -10.30
CA THR A 249 -20.03 -5.39 -9.77
C THR A 249 -19.03 -4.70 -10.69
N TYR A 250 -18.52 -5.38 -11.72
CA TYR A 250 -17.47 -4.83 -12.59
C TYR A 250 -17.88 -3.51 -13.23
N GLY A 251 -19.13 -3.39 -13.69
CA GLY A 251 -19.65 -2.15 -14.26
C GLY A 251 -19.67 -0.99 -13.27
N THR A 252 -19.98 -1.25 -12.00
CA THR A 252 -19.96 -0.22 -10.94
C THR A 252 -18.54 0.23 -10.63
N VAL A 253 -17.61 -0.72 -10.49
CA VAL A 253 -16.19 -0.39 -10.27
C VAL A 253 -15.64 0.40 -11.46
N GLN A 254 -15.93 -0.04 -12.69
CA GLN A 254 -15.49 0.65 -13.90
C GLN A 254 -16.05 2.09 -13.97
N ALA A 255 -17.30 2.31 -13.59
CA ALA A 255 -17.89 3.64 -13.53
C ALA A 255 -17.17 4.53 -12.49
N ILE A 256 -16.88 4.00 -11.30
CA ILE A 256 -16.12 4.73 -10.26
C ILE A 256 -14.74 5.14 -10.78
N LEU A 257 -14.00 4.21 -11.39
CA LEU A 257 -12.66 4.48 -11.93
C LEU A 257 -12.70 5.48 -13.09
N ALA A 258 -13.70 5.40 -13.98
CA ALA A 258 -13.82 6.29 -15.13
C ALA A 258 -14.03 7.76 -14.73
N GLU A 259 -14.75 8.00 -13.62
CA GLU A 259 -14.97 9.36 -13.08
C GLU A 259 -13.69 9.97 -12.47
N HIS A 260 -12.66 9.16 -12.20
CA HIS A 260 -11.47 9.54 -11.42
C HIS A 260 -10.16 9.19 -12.15
N GLN A 261 -10.11 9.36 -13.47
CA GLN A 261 -8.88 9.18 -14.23
C GLN A 261 -7.77 10.14 -13.74
N PRO A 262 -6.60 9.63 -13.32
CA PRO A 262 -5.46 10.48 -12.97
C PRO A 262 -5.04 11.36 -14.15
N GLN A 263 -4.77 12.64 -13.88
CA GLN A 263 -4.33 13.61 -14.88
C GLN A 263 -2.90 14.05 -14.59
N PHE A 264 -2.09 14.17 -15.64
CA PHE A 264 -0.81 14.84 -15.55
C PHE A 264 -1.02 16.36 -15.45
N SER A 265 -0.04 17.05 -14.88
CA SER A 265 -0.04 18.52 -14.87
C SER A 265 -0.16 19.10 -16.29
N GLU A 266 -0.73 20.29 -16.41
CA GLU A 266 -0.83 20.99 -17.69
C GLU A 266 0.54 21.38 -18.26
N ASN A 267 1.57 21.46 -17.40
CA ASN A 267 2.93 21.71 -17.81
C ASN A 267 3.53 20.46 -18.47
N GLN A 268 3.50 20.41 -19.79
CA GLN A 268 4.06 19.31 -20.58
C GLN A 268 5.57 19.12 -20.40
N ASN A 269 6.29 20.09 -19.82
CA ASN A 269 7.71 19.93 -19.51
C ASN A 269 7.94 19.24 -18.16
N GLN A 270 6.87 18.81 -17.47
CA GLN A 270 6.93 18.07 -16.22
C GLN A 270 6.40 16.65 -16.43
N PHE A 271 7.19 15.70 -15.96
CA PHE A 271 6.82 14.29 -15.84
C PHE A 271 7.03 13.87 -14.38
N GLY A 272 5.93 13.68 -13.66
CA GLY A 272 5.94 13.25 -12.26
C GLY A 272 5.86 11.74 -12.15
N LEU A 273 6.80 11.12 -11.44
CA LEU A 273 6.80 9.67 -11.22
C LEU A 273 5.55 9.21 -10.45
N THR A 274 5.07 10.01 -9.49
CA THR A 274 3.84 9.70 -8.74
C THR A 274 2.61 9.67 -9.65
N ASP A 275 2.46 10.67 -10.52
CA ASP A 275 1.37 10.71 -11.51
C ASP A 275 1.46 9.53 -12.48
N ALA A 276 2.68 9.16 -12.87
CA ALA A 276 2.93 8.03 -13.75
C ALA A 276 2.51 6.69 -13.12
N VAL A 277 2.87 6.46 -11.85
CA VAL A 277 2.48 5.27 -11.09
C VAL A 277 0.96 5.21 -10.90
N ALA A 278 0.33 6.33 -10.53
CA ALA A 278 -1.13 6.41 -10.37
C ALA A 278 -1.85 6.12 -11.69
N TYR A 279 -1.43 6.76 -12.79
CA TYR A 279 -2.01 6.55 -14.11
C TYR A 279 -1.85 5.10 -14.60
N ALA A 280 -0.66 4.52 -14.44
CA ALA A 280 -0.39 3.15 -14.87
C ALA A 280 -1.27 2.14 -14.11
N ALA A 281 -1.36 2.27 -12.79
CA ALA A 281 -2.22 1.41 -11.96
C ALA A 281 -3.70 1.55 -12.34
N TRP A 282 -4.17 2.78 -12.59
CA TRP A 282 -5.53 3.08 -13.02
C TRP A 282 -5.85 2.47 -14.39
N LEU A 283 -4.96 2.63 -15.37
CA LEU A 283 -5.15 2.10 -16.71
C LEU A 283 -5.21 0.57 -16.70
N GLN A 284 -4.33 -0.05 -15.91
CA GLN A 284 -4.30 -1.50 -15.73
C GLN A 284 -5.58 -2.04 -15.10
N ALA A 285 -6.06 -1.44 -14.00
CA ALA A 285 -7.31 -1.81 -13.35
C ALA A 285 -8.51 -1.66 -14.31
N THR A 286 -8.58 -0.55 -15.03
CA THR A 286 -9.66 -0.27 -15.98
C THR A 286 -9.64 -1.25 -17.15
N ALA A 287 -8.47 -1.55 -17.72
CA ALA A 287 -8.32 -2.51 -18.80
C ALA A 287 -8.68 -3.94 -18.34
N LEU A 288 -8.32 -4.34 -17.12
CA LEU A 288 -8.67 -5.63 -16.54
C LEU A 288 -10.20 -5.77 -16.37
N LEU A 289 -10.86 -4.73 -15.84
CA LEU A 289 -12.32 -4.70 -15.70
C LEU A 289 -13.03 -4.77 -17.05
N ALA A 290 -12.63 -3.93 -18.01
CA ALA A 290 -13.23 -3.87 -19.34
C ALA A 290 -13.06 -5.18 -20.15
N SER A 291 -11.98 -5.91 -19.87
CA SER A 291 -11.68 -7.20 -20.50
C SER A 291 -12.19 -8.41 -19.72
N SER A 292 -12.75 -8.22 -18.53
CA SER A 292 -13.05 -9.30 -17.57
C SER A 292 -11.85 -10.23 -17.34
N GLY A 293 -10.64 -9.68 -17.35
CA GLY A 293 -9.38 -10.41 -17.19
C GLY A 293 -8.92 -11.22 -18.40
N ASN A 294 -9.60 -11.12 -19.55
CA ASN A 294 -9.17 -11.79 -20.77
C ASN A 294 -7.98 -11.06 -21.42
N THR A 295 -6.84 -11.76 -21.57
CA THR A 295 -5.59 -11.17 -22.09
C THR A 295 -5.73 -10.53 -23.47
N ALA A 296 -6.45 -11.16 -24.42
CA ALA A 296 -6.59 -10.61 -25.76
C ALA A 296 -7.42 -9.32 -25.78
N ASN A 297 -8.51 -9.28 -25.00
CA ASN A 297 -9.33 -8.07 -24.85
C ASN A 297 -8.60 -6.98 -24.05
N TYR A 298 -7.80 -7.36 -23.07
CA TYR A 298 -6.93 -6.47 -22.29
C TYR A 298 -5.89 -5.79 -23.20
N ASP A 299 -5.16 -6.58 -23.99
CA ASP A 299 -4.15 -6.09 -24.92
C ASP A 299 -4.79 -5.14 -25.97
N LYS A 300 -5.97 -5.51 -26.49
CA LYS A 300 -6.75 -4.66 -27.41
C LYS A 300 -7.22 -3.35 -26.76
N TYR A 301 -7.66 -3.40 -25.50
CA TYR A 301 -8.08 -2.22 -24.75
C TYR A 301 -6.92 -1.23 -24.62
N LEU A 302 -5.77 -1.71 -24.13
CA LEU A 302 -4.57 -0.89 -23.96
C LEU A 302 -4.06 -0.32 -25.29
N LEU A 303 -4.08 -1.12 -26.37
CA LEU A 303 -3.72 -0.63 -27.69
C LEU A 303 -4.62 0.52 -28.13
N ASN A 304 -5.94 0.41 -27.94
CA ASN A 304 -6.88 1.47 -28.29
C ASN A 304 -6.68 2.75 -27.48
N GLU A 305 -6.34 2.64 -26.20
CA GLU A 305 -6.11 3.80 -25.32
C GLU A 305 -4.76 4.49 -25.60
N LEU A 306 -3.70 3.70 -25.81
CA LEU A 306 -2.33 4.20 -25.86
C LEU A 306 -1.84 4.55 -27.26
N ASN A 307 -2.45 4.01 -28.31
CA ASN A 307 -1.94 4.09 -29.69
C ASN A 307 -2.80 4.97 -30.61
N THR A 308 -3.32 6.09 -30.08
CA THR A 308 -4.01 7.11 -30.88
C THR A 308 -3.11 8.32 -31.10
N ALA A 309 -3.32 9.06 -32.20
CA ALA A 309 -2.55 10.26 -32.51
C ALA A 309 -2.75 11.39 -31.48
N THR A 310 -3.81 11.33 -30.68
CA THR A 310 -4.17 12.33 -29.67
C THR A 310 -3.81 11.92 -28.24
N THR A 311 -3.29 10.70 -28.04
CA THR A 311 -2.89 10.23 -26.70
C THR A 311 -1.72 11.06 -26.18
N ASP A 312 -1.86 11.64 -24.99
CA ASP A 312 -0.76 12.32 -24.30
C ASP A 312 0.43 11.36 -24.15
N PRO A 313 1.62 11.69 -24.68
CA PRO A 313 2.78 10.81 -24.66
C PRO A 313 3.20 10.40 -23.24
N ARG A 314 2.93 11.23 -22.23
CA ARG A 314 3.21 10.91 -20.82
C ARG A 314 2.42 9.69 -20.36
N LYS A 315 1.16 9.52 -20.81
CA LYS A 315 0.33 8.34 -20.51
C LYS A 315 0.96 7.04 -21.02
N ILE A 316 1.53 7.10 -22.23
CA ILE A 316 2.21 5.96 -22.87
C ILE A 316 3.48 5.61 -22.09
N ILE A 317 4.30 6.63 -21.81
CA ILE A 317 5.54 6.49 -21.03
C ILE A 317 5.24 5.89 -19.65
N SER A 318 4.26 6.43 -18.94
CA SER A 318 3.85 5.95 -17.62
C SER A 318 3.45 4.49 -17.61
N PHE A 319 2.64 4.05 -18.59
CA PHE A 319 2.29 2.65 -18.68
C PHE A 319 3.53 1.77 -18.92
N LEU A 320 4.45 2.16 -19.81
CA LEU A 320 5.62 1.36 -20.14
C LEU A 320 6.65 1.24 -19.01
N ILE A 321 6.87 2.31 -18.24
CA ILE A 321 7.92 2.34 -17.22
C ILE A 321 7.40 2.02 -15.81
N SER A 322 6.12 2.33 -15.52
CA SER A 322 5.57 2.22 -14.17
C SER A 322 4.61 1.04 -13.98
N SER A 323 4.10 0.43 -15.06
CA SER A 323 3.32 -0.80 -14.92
C SER A 323 4.24 -2.02 -14.81
N GLY A 324 3.83 -3.02 -14.02
CA GLY A 324 4.53 -4.29 -13.94
C GLY A 324 4.43 -5.15 -15.21
N ASP A 325 3.55 -4.80 -16.16
CA ASP A 325 3.28 -5.54 -17.40
C ASP A 325 3.69 -4.77 -18.68
N GLY A 326 4.11 -3.51 -18.60
CA GLY A 326 4.26 -2.63 -19.76
C GLY A 326 5.22 -3.16 -20.83
N GLU A 327 6.36 -3.71 -20.40
CA GLU A 327 7.32 -4.38 -21.29
C GLU A 327 6.70 -5.61 -21.97
N ARG A 328 6.11 -6.51 -21.18
CA ARG A 328 5.51 -7.75 -21.70
C ARG A 328 4.32 -7.46 -22.61
N TRP A 329 3.55 -6.41 -22.32
CA TRP A 329 2.47 -5.94 -23.19
C TRP A 329 3.01 -5.44 -24.53
N ALA A 330 4.06 -4.60 -24.51
CA ALA A 330 4.68 -4.11 -25.74
C ALA A 330 5.22 -5.28 -26.59
N GLU A 331 5.85 -6.28 -25.97
CA GLU A 331 6.29 -7.53 -26.61
C GLU A 331 5.13 -8.29 -27.26
N ARG A 332 3.99 -8.43 -26.57
CA ARG A 332 2.82 -9.15 -27.11
C ARG A 332 2.17 -8.42 -28.28
N VAL A 333 2.11 -7.09 -28.22
CA VAL A 333 1.26 -6.28 -29.11
C VAL A 333 2.01 -5.71 -30.31
N ASP A 334 3.33 -5.49 -30.25
CA ASP A 334 4.09 -4.84 -31.34
C ASP A 334 4.32 -5.72 -32.59
N GLN A 335 3.49 -6.74 -32.78
CA GLN A 335 3.47 -7.51 -34.01
C GLN A 335 3.15 -6.59 -35.20
N PHE A 336 4.06 -6.58 -36.18
CA PHE A 336 3.92 -5.79 -37.42
C PHE A 336 3.87 -4.26 -37.23
N GLY A 337 4.46 -3.74 -36.16
CA GLY A 337 4.57 -2.29 -35.92
C GLY A 337 3.25 -1.66 -35.47
N ALA A 338 2.41 -2.43 -34.77
CA ALA A 338 1.16 -1.95 -34.22
C ALA A 338 1.36 -0.73 -33.30
N LEU A 339 2.50 -0.58 -32.64
CA LEU A 339 2.79 0.52 -31.72
C LEU A 339 3.44 1.75 -32.36
N ARG A 340 3.46 1.84 -33.70
CA ARG A 340 4.12 2.94 -34.42
C ARG A 340 3.59 4.34 -34.05
N VAL A 341 2.29 4.48 -33.78
CA VAL A 341 1.70 5.77 -33.39
C VAL A 341 2.19 6.17 -32.00
N ALA A 342 2.14 5.24 -31.05
CA ALA A 342 2.65 5.44 -29.70
C ALA A 342 4.16 5.79 -29.68
N GLN A 343 4.97 5.06 -30.46
CA GLN A 343 6.39 5.33 -30.64
C GLN A 343 6.65 6.74 -31.18
N ASN A 344 5.89 7.16 -32.20
CA ASN A 344 6.00 8.50 -32.77
C ASN A 344 5.64 9.61 -31.75
N ASN A 345 4.56 9.42 -30.98
CA ASN A 345 4.15 10.40 -29.97
C ASN A 345 5.22 10.60 -28.89
N ILE A 346 5.83 9.50 -28.42
CA ILE A 346 6.94 9.55 -27.44
C ILE A 346 8.17 10.26 -28.04
N GLY A 347 8.53 9.95 -29.28
CA GLY A 347 9.64 10.62 -29.97
C GLY A 347 9.43 12.13 -30.15
N LEU A 348 8.20 12.54 -30.51
CA LEU A 348 7.83 13.95 -30.60
C LEU A 348 7.93 14.66 -29.25
N TYR A 349 7.52 14.00 -28.17
CA TYR A 349 7.61 14.54 -26.81
C TYR A 349 9.05 14.82 -26.38
N ALA A 350 9.97 13.90 -26.67
CA ALA A 350 11.40 14.13 -26.45
C ALA A 350 11.93 15.28 -27.32
N ALA A 351 11.54 15.34 -28.60
CA ALA A 351 11.97 16.41 -29.50
C ALA A 351 11.48 17.80 -29.09
N GLN A 352 10.30 17.89 -28.46
CA GLN A 352 9.76 19.13 -27.88
C GLN A 352 10.47 19.54 -26.58
N ASN A 353 11.16 18.61 -25.92
CA ASN A 353 11.81 18.79 -24.62
C ASN A 353 13.33 18.52 -24.65
N PRO A 354 14.10 19.08 -25.61
CA PRO A 354 15.49 18.66 -25.84
C PRO A 354 16.44 19.01 -24.69
N ALA A 355 16.14 20.06 -23.92
CA ALA A 355 16.95 20.49 -22.77
C ALA A 355 16.56 19.81 -21.46
N ASN A 356 15.44 19.08 -21.42
CA ASN A 356 14.96 18.45 -20.19
C ASN A 356 15.53 17.03 -20.06
N LYS A 357 16.65 16.92 -19.34
CA LYS A 357 17.36 15.64 -19.13
C LYS A 357 16.45 14.54 -18.55
N ASN A 358 15.59 14.87 -17.58
CA ASN A 358 14.69 13.90 -16.96
C ASN A 358 13.70 13.31 -17.98
N ILE A 359 13.14 14.16 -18.86
CA ILE A 359 12.27 13.70 -19.95
C ILE A 359 13.06 12.82 -20.93
N GLN A 360 14.25 13.24 -21.33
CA GLN A 360 15.08 12.46 -22.27
C GLN A 360 15.41 11.06 -21.71
N GLU A 361 15.79 10.97 -20.44
CA GLU A 361 16.10 9.70 -19.77
C GLU A 361 14.86 8.79 -19.69
N THR A 362 13.71 9.36 -19.28
CA THR A 362 12.46 8.62 -19.16
C THR A 362 11.96 8.12 -20.53
N VAL A 363 12.07 8.95 -21.57
CA VAL A 363 11.73 8.57 -22.94
C VAL A 363 12.66 7.47 -23.43
N ALA A 364 13.97 7.58 -23.21
CA ALA A 364 14.93 6.55 -23.60
C ALA A 364 14.64 5.19 -22.92
N GLU A 365 14.22 5.22 -21.65
CA GLU A 365 13.76 4.02 -20.95
C GLU A 365 12.51 3.42 -21.59
N ALA A 366 11.48 4.23 -21.86
CA ALA A 366 10.26 3.78 -22.53
C ALA A 366 10.54 3.22 -23.94
N GLU A 367 11.43 3.85 -24.71
CA GLU A 367 11.87 3.35 -26.02
C GLU A 367 12.58 2.00 -25.93
N THR A 368 13.36 1.77 -24.87
CA THR A 368 14.03 0.49 -24.64
C THR A 368 13.01 -0.63 -24.46
N LYS A 369 11.86 -0.34 -23.84
CA LYS A 369 10.76 -1.31 -23.69
C LYS A 369 10.11 -1.68 -25.04
N PHE A 370 10.10 -0.78 -26.02
CA PHE A 370 9.68 -1.14 -27.39
C PHE A 370 10.74 -1.96 -28.15
N LYS A 371 12.02 -1.57 -28.03
CA LYS A 371 13.12 -2.06 -28.89
C LYS A 371 13.59 -3.48 -28.61
N ARG A 372 13.26 -4.07 -27.46
CA ARG A 372 13.61 -5.48 -27.15
C ARG A 372 12.96 -6.52 -28.10
N ASN A 373 12.15 -6.08 -29.07
CA ASN A 373 11.39 -6.90 -30.04
C ASN A 373 12.01 -7.06 -31.44
N LEU A 374 13.26 -6.63 -31.68
CA LEU A 374 13.90 -6.73 -33.01
C LEU A 374 14.95 -7.85 -33.13
N HIS A 375 14.99 -8.80 -32.20
CA HIS A 375 15.96 -9.91 -32.22
C HIS A 375 15.33 -11.28 -32.16
#